data_AF-A0A4P7WTL6-F1
#
_entry.id   AF-A0A4P7WTL6-F1
#
_cell.length_a   1.000
_cell.length_b   1.000
_cell.length_c   1.000
_cell.angle_alpha   90.00
_cell.angle_beta   90.00
_cell.angle_gamma   90.00
#
_symmetry.space_group_name_H-M   'P 1'
#
loop_
_entity.id
_entity.type
_entity.pdbx_description
1 polymer ?
#
loop_
_entity_poly.entity_id
_entity_poly.type
_entity_poly.pdbx_seq_one_letter_code
_entity_poly.pdbx_strand_id
1 'polypeptide(L)'
;MKTIKLMCVCLTMLIILQSCRVYHSKTVSLEEATASTQRVKIKTKENKILKFHKIILEEGQFYGVKIKGEDISKTLLNTEDLEQVRLHNKNLSVILGIAVPIISVVGILVIAIVNWNGPQIGDIQTSNLN
;
A
#
# COMPACT_ATOMS: atom_id res chain seq x y z
N MET A 1 25.05 13.57 -16.38
CA MET A 1 23.68 13.10 -16.70
C MET A 1 23.33 11.71 -16.18
N LYS A 2 24.26 10.75 -16.05
CA LYS A 2 23.96 9.37 -15.61
C LYS A 2 23.41 9.30 -14.17
N THR A 3 23.96 10.09 -13.26
CA THR A 3 23.54 10.19 -11.85
C THR A 3 22.13 10.76 -11.68
N ILE A 4 21.75 11.77 -12.48
CA ILE A 4 20.40 12.36 -12.45
C ILE A 4 19.35 11.35 -12.94
N LYS A 5 19.66 10.62 -14.02
CA LYS A 5 18.78 9.56 -14.54
C LYS A 5 18.60 8.43 -13.51
N LEU A 6 19.69 8.02 -12.84
CA LEU A 6 19.63 7.02 -11.77
C LEU A 6 18.78 7.50 -10.57
N MET A 7 18.96 8.76 -10.14
CA MET A 7 18.15 9.35 -9.08
C MET A 7 16.66 9.37 -9.43
N CYS A 8 16.29 9.74 -10.67
CA CYS A 8 14.90 9.72 -11.10
C CYS A 8 14.31 8.30 -11.04
N VAL A 9 15.04 7.29 -11.52
CA VAL A 9 14.59 5.88 -11.47
C VAL A 9 14.40 5.41 -10.02
N CYS A 10 15.35 5.71 -9.13
CA CYS A 10 15.24 5.39 -7.71
C CYS A 10 14.05 6.09 -7.05
N LEU A 11 13.83 7.37 -7.35
CA LEU A 11 12.72 8.15 -6.79
C LEU A 11 11.37 7.60 -7.27
N THR A 12 11.24 7.29 -8.56
CA THR A 12 10.02 6.66 -9.11
C THR A 12 9.77 5.30 -8.45
N MET A 13 10.81 4.47 -8.27
CA MET A 13 10.70 3.19 -7.56
C MET A 13 10.18 3.36 -6.12
N LEU A 14 10.70 4.36 -5.39
CA LEU A 14 10.27 4.66 -4.02
C LEU A 14 8.82 5.18 -3.97
N ILE A 15 8.37 5.94 -4.97
CA ILE A 15 6.99 6.41 -5.07
C ILE A 15 6.03 5.24 -5.32
N ILE A 16 6.45 4.23 -6.11
CA ILE A 16 5.64 3.02 -6.35
C ILE A 16 5.56 2.15 -5.08
N LEU A 17 6.56 2.23 -4.20
CA LEU A 17 6.61 1.48 -2.93
C LEU A 17 5.70 2.03 -1.82
N GLN A 18 4.90 3.06 -2.10
CA GLN A 18 3.94 3.54 -1.10
C GLN A 18 2.93 2.44 -0.75
N SER A 19 2.69 2.24 0.54
CA SER A 19 1.93 1.10 1.03
C SER A 19 0.49 1.11 0.50
N CYS A 20 0.20 0.32 -0.54
CA CYS A 20 -1.16 0.03 -0.97
C CYS A 20 -1.86 -0.81 0.09
N ARG A 21 -2.94 -0.26 0.67
CA ARG A 21 -3.79 -0.99 1.63
C ARG A 21 -5.11 -1.36 0.98
N VAL A 22 -5.40 -2.65 0.97
CA VAL A 22 -6.59 -3.25 0.39
C VAL A 22 -7.52 -3.72 1.49
N TYR A 23 -8.81 -3.37 1.40
CA TYR A 23 -9.84 -3.80 2.33
C TYR A 23 -10.63 -4.94 1.72
N HIS A 24 -11.22 -5.81 2.55
CA HIS A 24 -12.16 -6.80 2.08
C HIS A 24 -13.32 -6.13 1.35
N SER A 25 -13.77 -6.74 0.25
CA SER A 25 -14.92 -6.26 -0.52
C SER A 25 -16.24 -6.49 0.22
N LYS A 26 -16.31 -7.57 1.01
CA LYS A 26 -17.46 -7.91 1.84
C LYS A 26 -17.60 -6.92 3.00
N THR A 27 -18.84 -6.52 3.27
CA THR A 27 -19.17 -5.81 4.50
C THR A 27 -19.32 -6.83 5.63
N VAL A 28 -18.83 -6.49 6.82
CA VAL A 28 -18.96 -7.28 8.05
C VAL A 28 -19.88 -6.56 9.04
N SER A 29 -20.34 -7.26 10.08
CA SER A 29 -21.08 -6.63 11.18
C SER A 29 -20.13 -5.91 12.14
N LEU A 30 -20.66 -5.05 13.02
CA LEU A 30 -19.83 -4.34 14.00
C LEU A 30 -19.30 -5.28 15.09
N GLU A 31 -20.06 -6.32 15.42
CA GLU A 31 -19.66 -7.36 16.37
C GLU A 31 -18.46 -8.15 15.83
N GLU A 32 -18.54 -8.58 14.57
CA GLU A 32 -17.43 -9.25 13.89
C GLU A 32 -16.20 -8.32 13.77
N ALA A 33 -16.44 -7.03 13.49
CA ALA A 33 -15.38 -6.04 13.42
C ALA A 33 -14.73 -5.74 14.79
N THR A 34 -15.46 -5.94 15.89
CA THR A 34 -14.94 -5.79 17.26
C THR A 34 -14.11 -7.00 17.68
N ALA A 35 -14.50 -8.20 17.23
CA ALA A 35 -13.69 -9.41 17.42
C ALA A 35 -12.36 -9.36 16.64
N SER A 36 -12.31 -8.59 15.55
CA SER A 36 -11.10 -8.41 14.73
C SER A 36 -10.20 -7.30 15.27
N THR A 37 -8.89 -7.58 15.36
CA THR A 37 -7.87 -6.55 15.67
C THR A 37 -7.44 -5.73 14.45
N GLN A 38 -8.09 -5.95 13.30
CA GLN A 38 -7.72 -5.32 12.04
C GLN A 38 -8.27 -3.90 11.91
N ARG A 39 -7.60 -3.10 11.07
CA ARG A 39 -8.08 -1.76 10.73
C ARG A 39 -9.41 -1.84 10.00
N VAL A 40 -10.29 -0.89 10.27
CA VAL A 40 -11.64 -0.88 9.73
C VAL A 40 -11.88 0.38 8.92
N LYS A 41 -12.47 0.21 7.74
CA LYS A 41 -12.97 1.29 6.89
C LYS A 41 -14.50 1.28 6.96
N ILE A 42 -15.06 2.37 7.42
CA ILE A 42 -16.50 2.58 7.53
C ILE A 42 -16.92 3.58 6.48
N LYS A 43 -17.99 3.27 5.75
CA LYS A 43 -18.68 4.18 4.84
C LYS A 43 -20.02 4.53 5.49
N THR A 44 -20.28 5.81 5.69
CA THR A 44 -21.58 6.27 6.21
C THR A 44 -22.58 6.45 5.08
N LYS A 45 -23.87 6.56 5.41
CA LYS A 45 -24.96 6.87 4.46
C LYS A 45 -24.74 8.20 3.73
N GLU A 46 -24.05 9.14 4.38
CA GLU A 46 -23.61 10.41 3.76
C GLU A 46 -22.40 10.25 2.82
N ASN A 47 -22.02 9.01 2.48
CA ASN A 47 -20.85 8.68 1.66
C ASN A 47 -19.51 9.14 2.26
N LYS A 48 -19.47 9.46 3.57
CA LYS A 48 -18.23 9.82 4.27
C LYS A 48 -17.46 8.54 4.61
N ILE A 49 -16.15 8.56 4.35
CA ILE A 49 -15.26 7.43 4.61
C ILE A 49 -14.47 7.70 5.88
N LEU A 50 -14.72 6.89 6.91
CA LEU A 50 -14.01 6.91 8.17
C LEU A 50 -13.07 5.70 8.25
N LYS A 51 -11.85 5.91 8.76
CA LYS A 51 -10.84 4.84 8.93
C LYS A 51 -10.41 4.78 10.38
N PHE A 52 -10.58 3.63 11.00
CA PHE A 52 -10.23 3.36 12.38
C PHE A 52 -9.17 2.27 12.47
N HIS A 53 -8.38 2.30 13.54
CA HIS A 53 -7.38 1.28 13.83
C HIS A 53 -8.05 -0.02 14.30
N LYS A 54 -9.09 0.08 15.12
CA LYS A 54 -9.93 -1.02 15.58
C LYS A 54 -11.30 -0.49 16.01
N ILE A 55 -12.28 -1.37 16.12
CA ILE A 55 -13.56 -1.08 16.78
C ILE A 55 -13.54 -1.77 18.15
N ILE A 56 -14.08 -1.11 19.16
CA ILE A 56 -14.25 -1.66 20.51
C ILE A 56 -15.70 -1.50 20.96
N LEU A 57 -16.19 -2.44 21.75
CA LEU A 57 -17.50 -2.38 22.41
C LEU A 57 -17.26 -2.06 23.88
N GLU A 58 -17.71 -0.90 24.34
CA GLU A 58 -17.66 -0.48 25.74
C GLU A 58 -19.07 -0.05 26.14
N GLU A 59 -19.57 -0.51 27.29
CA GLU A 59 -20.90 -0.12 27.82
C GLU A 59 -22.08 -0.34 26.84
N GLY A 60 -21.97 -1.33 25.95
CA GLY A 60 -22.99 -1.61 24.92
C GLY A 60 -22.95 -0.68 23.71
N GLN A 61 -21.96 0.20 23.62
CA GLN A 61 -21.77 1.13 22.52
C GLN A 61 -20.50 0.83 21.72
N PHE A 62 -20.58 0.99 20.40
CA PHE A 62 -19.44 0.77 19.50
C PHE A 62 -18.61 2.05 19.36
N TYR A 63 -17.30 1.93 19.58
CA TYR A 63 -16.34 3.02 19.40
C TYR A 63 -15.30 2.67 18.34
N GLY A 64 -15.09 3.60 17.41
CA GLY A 64 -13.97 3.58 16.49
C GLY A 64 -12.73 4.19 17.16
N VAL A 65 -11.66 3.41 17.30
CA VAL A 65 -10.40 3.89 17.88
C VAL A 65 -9.47 4.37 16.77
N LYS A 66 -8.97 5.60 16.88
CA LYS A 66 -8.00 6.18 15.95
C LYS A 66 -6.77 6.65 16.72
N ILE A 67 -5.63 6.12 16.31
CA ILE A 67 -4.32 6.41 16.90
C ILE A 67 -3.57 7.36 15.97
N LYS A 68 -3.13 8.50 16.52
CA LYS A 68 -2.28 9.49 15.84
C LYS A 68 -1.09 9.81 16.76
N GLY A 69 0.04 9.12 16.55
CA GLY A 69 1.18 9.24 17.45
C GLY A 69 0.82 8.70 18.83
N GLU A 70 0.97 9.53 19.86
CA GLU A 70 0.60 9.23 21.25
C GLU A 70 -0.90 9.45 21.52
N ASP A 71 -1.58 10.22 20.66
CA ASP A 71 -3.00 10.52 20.83
C ASP A 71 -3.88 9.34 20.41
N ILE A 72 -4.65 8.82 21.37
CA ILE A 72 -5.69 7.83 21.14
C ILE A 72 -7.05 8.54 21.24
N SER A 73 -7.72 8.66 20.10
CA SER A 73 -9.07 9.22 20.03
C SER A 73 -10.09 8.11 19.84
N LYS A 74 -11.15 8.12 20.66
CA LYS A 74 -12.31 7.25 20.53
C LYS A 74 -13.45 8.06 19.93
N THR A 75 -14.13 7.52 18.93
CA THR A 75 -15.30 8.14 18.31
C THR A 75 -16.48 7.19 18.43
N LEU A 76 -17.56 7.65 19.04
CA LEU A 76 -18.82 6.88 19.11
C LEU A 76 -19.35 6.65 17.69
N LEU A 77 -19.67 5.39 17.37
CA LEU A 77 -20.23 5.00 16.09
C LEU A 77 -21.75 4.89 16.22
N ASN A 78 -22.47 5.73 15.49
CA ASN A 78 -23.91 5.55 15.33
C ASN A 78 -24.17 4.46 14.30
N THR A 79 -24.67 3.30 14.73
CA THR A 79 -24.98 2.14 13.89
C THR A 79 -25.96 2.46 12.77
N GLU A 80 -26.86 3.42 12.99
CA GLU A 80 -27.87 3.81 12.01
C GLU A 80 -27.27 4.59 10.84
N ASP A 81 -26.15 5.27 11.03
CA ASP A 81 -25.52 6.10 10.02
C ASP A 81 -24.54 5.31 9.14
N LEU A 82 -24.31 4.02 9.45
CA LEU A 82 -23.34 3.19 8.76
C LEU A 82 -23.98 2.49 7.56
N GLU A 83 -23.33 2.63 6.40
CA GLU A 83 -23.71 1.93 5.17
C GLU A 83 -22.87 0.65 5.01
N GLN A 84 -21.55 0.73 5.25
CA GLN A 84 -20.64 -0.39 5.04
C GLN A 84 -19.50 -0.38 6.05
N VAL A 85 -19.11 -1.57 6.52
CA VAL A 85 -17.99 -1.80 7.44
C VAL A 85 -17.07 -2.83 6.81
N ARG A 86 -15.86 -2.43 6.45
CA ARG A 86 -14.89 -3.30 5.74
C ARG A 86 -13.60 -3.44 6.54
N LEU A 87 -13.19 -4.69 6.75
CA LEU A 87 -11.93 -5.01 7.42
C LEU A 87 -10.72 -4.91 6.48
N HIS A 88 -9.57 -4.55 7.03
CA HIS A 88 -8.30 -4.51 6.30
C HIS A 88 -7.84 -5.92 5.97
N ASN A 89 -7.71 -6.22 4.68
CA ASN A 89 -7.12 -7.46 4.21
C ASN A 89 -5.59 -7.36 4.19
N LYS A 90 -4.93 -7.84 5.25
CA LYS A 90 -3.46 -7.79 5.38
C LYS A 90 -2.77 -8.55 4.24
N ASN A 91 -3.25 -9.75 3.91
CA ASN A 91 -2.61 -10.62 2.91
C ASN A 91 -2.69 -10.00 1.52
N LEU A 92 -3.88 -9.56 1.10
CA LEU A 92 -4.07 -8.95 -0.22
C LEU A 92 -3.36 -7.60 -0.33
N SER A 93 -3.26 -6.85 0.78
CA SER A 93 -2.47 -5.61 0.81
C SER A 93 -0.98 -5.86 0.58
N VAL A 94 -0.43 -6.93 1.17
CA VAL A 94 0.99 -7.30 0.97
C VAL A 94 1.23 -7.78 -0.46
N ILE A 95 0.34 -8.64 -0.98
CA ILE A 95 0.46 -9.15 -2.35
C ILE A 95 0.40 -8.00 -3.37
N LEU A 96 -0.62 -7.14 -3.28
CA LEU A 96 -0.81 -6.08 -4.26
C LEU A 96 0.18 -4.93 -4.08
N GLY A 97 0.52 -4.56 -2.85
CA GLY A 97 1.39 -3.43 -2.56
C GLY A 97 2.88 -3.72 -2.65
N ILE A 98 3.29 -4.98 -2.54
CA ILE A 98 4.72 -5.35 -2.51
C ILE A 98 5.04 -6.41 -3.57
N ALA A 99 4.33 -7.54 -3.57
CA ALA A 99 4.70 -8.67 -4.43
C ALA A 99 4.52 -8.35 -5.93
N VAL A 100 3.36 -7.78 -6.32
CA VAL A 100 3.07 -7.45 -7.72
C VAL A 100 4.07 -6.44 -8.32
N PRO A 101 4.38 -5.31 -7.66
CA PRO A 101 5.42 -4.38 -8.13
C PRO A 101 6.79 -5.03 -8.30
N ILE A 102 7.23 -5.86 -7.34
CA ILE A 102 8.53 -6.54 -7.41
C ILE A 102 8.59 -7.46 -8.63
N ILE A 103 7.57 -8.30 -8.83
CA ILE A 103 7.50 -9.23 -9.97
C ILE A 103 7.55 -8.46 -11.30
N SER A 104 6.81 -7.35 -11.39
CA SER A 104 6.80 -6.48 -12.57
C SER A 104 8.21 -5.93 -12.88
N VAL A 105 8.89 -5.38 -11.86
CA VAL A 105 10.24 -4.81 -12.03
C VAL A 105 11.27 -5.88 -12.43
N VAL A 106 11.23 -7.06 -11.82
CA VAL A 106 12.11 -8.17 -12.19
C VAL A 106 11.85 -8.60 -13.63
N GLY A 107 10.58 -8.74 -14.04
CA GLY A 107 10.21 -9.06 -15.41
C GLY A 107 10.76 -8.07 -16.43
N ILE A 108 10.60 -6.77 -16.17
CA ILE A 108 11.14 -5.70 -17.04
C ILE A 108 12.67 -5.77 -17.11
N LEU A 109 13.35 -6.00 -15.97
CA LEU A 109 14.80 -6.13 -15.94
C LEU A 109 15.31 -7.32 -16.76
N VAL A 110 14.66 -8.49 -16.64
CA VAL A 110 15.01 -9.67 -17.45
C VAL A 110 14.83 -9.38 -18.93
N ILE A 111 13.71 -8.79 -19.33
CA ILE A 111 13.45 -8.39 -20.74
C ILE A 111 14.51 -7.40 -21.23
N ALA A 112 14.93 -6.44 -20.39
CA ALA A 112 15.96 -5.48 -20.75
C ALA A 112 17.32 -6.17 -20.96
N ILE A 113 17.70 -7.14 -20.11
CA ILE A 113 18.97 -7.86 -20.21
C ILE A 113 19.01 -8.74 -21.47
N VAL A 114 17.95 -9.49 -21.77
CA VAL A 114 17.94 -10.38 -22.94
C VAL A 114 17.95 -9.62 -24.28
N ASN A 115 17.41 -8.40 -24.30
CA ASN A 115 17.40 -7.54 -25.49
C ASN A 115 18.60 -6.56 -25.53
N TRP A 116 19.52 -6.64 -24.56
CA TRP A 116 20.67 -5.75 -24.48
C TRP A 116 21.80 -6.23 -25.42
N ASN A 117 22.05 -5.52 -26.52
CA ASN A 117 23.09 -5.83 -27.52
C ASN A 117 24.53 -5.52 -27.06
N GLY A 118 24.82 -5.72 -25.77
CA GLY A 118 26.09 -5.32 -25.15
C GLY A 118 26.27 -3.79 -25.05
N PRO A 119 27.10 -3.29 -24.14
CA PRO A 119 27.56 -1.91 -24.21
C PRO A 119 28.38 -1.72 -25.49
N GLN A 120 28.08 -0.68 -26.26
CA GLN A 120 28.90 -0.17 -27.36
C GLN A 120 30.14 0.48 -26.73
N ILE A 121 31.05 -0.32 -26.16
CA ILE A 121 32.34 0.15 -25.69
C ILE A 121 33.13 0.43 -26.97
N GLY A 122 33.13 1.69 -27.41
CA GLY A 122 33.88 2.11 -28.58
C GLY A 122 35.31 1.61 -28.47
N ASP A 123 35.77 0.94 -29.53
CA ASP A 123 37.08 0.32 -29.61
C ASP A 123 38.14 1.27 -29.07
N ILE A 124 38.91 0.81 -28.08
CA ILE A 124 40.11 1.52 -27.66
C ILE A 124 41.02 1.52 -28.89
N GLN A 125 41.16 2.67 -29.54
CA GLN A 125 42.18 2.85 -30.56
C GLN A 125 43.53 2.60 -29.90
N THR A 126 44.06 1.39 -30.05
CA THR A 126 45.49 1.13 -29.93
C THR A 126 46.14 1.86 -31.11
N SER A 127 46.43 3.15 -30.92
CA SER A 127 47.39 3.86 -31.76
C SER A 127 48.73 3.16 -31.54
N ASN A 128 49.04 2.21 -32.43
CA ASN A 128 50.32 1.55 -32.45
C ASN A 128 51.41 2.61 -32.61
N LEU A 129 52.26 2.69 -31.59
CA LEU A 129 53.63 3.15 -31.68
C LEU A 129 54.36 2.26 -32.69
N ASN A 130 54.64 2.80 -33.87
CA ASN A 130 55.90 2.64 -34.62
C ASN A 130 55.88 3.58 -35.83
#